data_AF-A0A3D5D4Z1-F1
#
_entry.id   AF-A0A3D5D4Z1-F1
#
_cell.length_a   1.000
_cell.length_b   1.000
_cell.length_c   1.000
_cell.angle_alpha   90.00
_cell.angle_beta   90.00
_cell.angle_gamma   90.00
#
_symmetry.space_group_name_H-M   'P 1'
#
loop_
_entity.id
_entity.type
_entity.pdbx_description
1 polymer ?
#
loop_
_entity_poly.entity_id
_entity_poly.type
_entity_poly.pdbx_seq_one_letter_code
_entity_poly.pdbx_strand_id
1 'polypeptide(L)'
;MMMQPNRRDFLRNTGLGAGALALGPVAQQLRARAEGKAPNKLRFVFVVESNGLPPAQIAPEGITRKPRRQEPLNGPAEFIDHSLKGRKLPMSLQPVAKWQDKMTILQGLSGKVAGGGHSNNFKALGAFGEGQRGESTSILGPT
;
A
#
# COMPACT_ATOMS: atom_id res chain seq x y z
N MET A 1 -22.82 -42.11 -18.50
CA MET A 1 -23.00 -40.86 -19.26
C MET A 1 -21.87 -39.93 -18.85
N MET A 2 -20.92 -39.65 -19.74
CA MET A 2 -19.72 -38.86 -19.42
C MET A 2 -20.06 -37.38 -19.61
N MET A 3 -20.02 -36.59 -18.53
CA MET A 3 -20.33 -35.17 -18.60
C MET A 3 -19.16 -34.45 -19.28
N GLN A 4 -19.37 -34.00 -20.52
CA GLN A 4 -18.40 -33.21 -21.30
C GLN A 4 -18.27 -31.83 -20.63
N PRO A 5 -17.12 -31.48 -20.04
CA PRO A 5 -16.95 -30.17 -19.40
C PRO A 5 -17.08 -29.08 -20.47
N ASN A 6 -18.05 -28.18 -20.30
CA ASN A 6 -18.22 -27.05 -21.19
C ASN A 6 -17.31 -25.88 -20.75
N ARG A 7 -17.12 -24.89 -21.64
CA ARG A 7 -16.26 -23.73 -21.39
C ARG A 7 -16.61 -22.97 -20.10
N ARG A 8 -17.88 -22.92 -19.72
CA ARG A 8 -18.34 -22.26 -18.49
C ARG A 8 -17.91 -23.04 -17.25
N ASP A 9 -18.02 -24.37 -17.28
CA ASP A 9 -17.58 -25.22 -16.18
C ASP A 9 -16.06 -25.18 -16.01
N PHE A 10 -15.31 -25.12 -17.12
CA PHE A 10 -13.87 -24.90 -17.08
C PHE A 10 -13.50 -23.56 -16.45
N LEU A 11 -14.05 -22.44 -16.94
CA LEU A 11 -13.76 -21.10 -16.39
C LEU A 11 -14.18 -20.96 -14.93
N ARG A 12 -15.30 -21.55 -14.53
CA ARG A 12 -15.78 -21.53 -13.14
C ARG A 12 -14.82 -22.29 -12.23
N ASN A 13 -14.45 -23.51 -12.60
CA ASN A 13 -13.59 -24.36 -11.76
C ASN A 13 -12.14 -23.85 -11.73
N THR A 14 -11.61 -23.41 -12.88
CA THR A 14 -10.28 -22.79 -12.95
C THR A 14 -10.24 -21.45 -12.23
N GLY A 15 -11.28 -20.63 -12.37
CA GLY A 15 -11.40 -19.34 -11.66
C GLY A 15 -11.49 -19.52 -10.14
N LEU A 16 -12.29 -20.48 -9.66
CA LEU A 16 -12.36 -20.83 -8.24
C LEU A 16 -11.02 -21.39 -7.72
N GLY A 17 -10.36 -22.26 -8.48
CA GLY A 17 -9.05 -22.81 -8.12
C GLY A 17 -7.96 -21.73 -8.06
N ALA A 18 -7.90 -20.87 -9.06
CA ALA A 18 -6.95 -19.75 -9.11
C ALA A 18 -7.22 -18.72 -7.99
N GLY A 19 -8.49 -18.40 -7.74
CA GLY A 19 -8.90 -17.51 -6.66
C GLY A 19 -8.55 -18.06 -5.27
N ALA A 20 -8.74 -19.37 -5.05
CA ALA A 20 -8.37 -20.03 -3.80
C ALA A 20 -6.86 -20.00 -3.55
N LEU A 21 -6.04 -20.19 -4.59
CA LEU A 21 -4.58 -20.07 -4.47
C LEU A 21 -4.14 -18.63 -4.17
N ALA A 22 -4.77 -17.64 -4.81
CA ALA A 22 -4.45 -16.23 -4.59
C ALA A 22 -4.86 -15.74 -3.19
N LEU A 23 -6.02 -16.17 -2.68
CA LEU A 23 -6.58 -15.72 -1.40
C LEU A 23 -6.23 -16.62 -0.21
N GLY A 24 -5.71 -17.82 -0.45
CA GLY A 24 -5.29 -18.76 0.59
C GLY A 24 -4.41 -18.15 1.69
N PRO A 25 -3.35 -17.37 1.35
CA PRO A 25 -2.52 -16.71 2.34
C PRO A 25 -3.28 -15.69 3.22
N VAL A 26 -4.27 -14.98 2.65
CA VAL A 26 -5.11 -14.03 3.40
C VAL A 26 -6.01 -14.77 4.38
N ALA A 27 -6.66 -15.85 3.93
CA ALA A 27 -7.51 -16.68 4.79
C ALA A 27 -6.72 -17.35 5.92
N GLN A 28 -5.50 -17.83 5.64
CA GLN A 28 -4.60 -18.36 6.68
C GLN A 28 -4.19 -17.31 7.70
N GLN A 29 -3.89 -16.08 7.27
CA GLN A 29 -3.59 -14.98 8.20
C GLN A 29 -4.79 -14.60 9.08
N LEU A 30 -5.99 -14.55 8.51
CA LEU A 30 -7.22 -14.29 9.27
C LEU A 30 -7.48 -15.37 10.33
N ARG A 31 -7.34 -16.65 9.96
CA ARG A 31 -7.47 -17.77 10.90
C ARG A 31 -6.43 -17.72 12.01
N ALA A 32 -5.16 -17.51 11.67
CA ALA A 32 -4.08 -17.40 12.66
C ALA A 32 -4.36 -16.27 13.66
N ARG A 33 -4.84 -15.12 13.19
CA ARG A 33 -5.23 -14.01 14.08
C ARG A 33 -6.43 -14.35 14.97
N ALA A 34 -7.44 -15.03 14.42
CA ALA A 34 -8.60 -15.46 15.20
C ALA A 34 -8.24 -16.48 16.29
N GLU A 35 -7.23 -17.31 16.05
CA GLU A 35 -6.65 -18.26 17.02
C GLU A 35 -5.67 -17.59 18.01
N GLY A 36 -5.51 -16.26 17.97
CA GLY A 36 -4.58 -15.53 18.83
C GLY A 36 -3.11 -15.77 18.50
N LYS A 37 -2.80 -16.41 17.37
CA LYS A 37 -1.40 -16.59 16.92
C LYS A 37 -0.91 -15.26 16.37
N ALA A 38 0.11 -14.72 17.02
CA ALA A 38 0.80 -13.53 16.53
C ALA A 38 1.34 -13.79 15.10
N PRO A 39 1.30 -12.80 14.21
CA PRO A 39 1.85 -12.96 12.88
C PRO A 39 3.32 -13.38 12.96
N ASN A 40 3.66 -14.46 12.28
CA ASN A 40 4.98 -15.12 12.35
C ASN A 40 6.14 -14.21 11.93
N LYS A 41 5.83 -13.07 11.27
CA LYS A 41 6.79 -12.03 10.88
C LYS A 41 6.16 -10.67 11.10
N LEU A 42 6.77 -9.88 11.97
CA LEU A 42 6.40 -8.49 12.18
C LEU A 42 6.67 -7.70 10.88
N ARG A 43 5.72 -6.86 10.46
CA ARG A 43 5.88 -5.96 9.32
C ARG A 43 5.77 -4.52 9.82
N PHE A 44 6.70 -3.69 9.39
CA PHE A 44 6.67 -2.26 9.66
C PHE A 44 6.11 -1.54 8.43
N VAL A 45 5.18 -0.62 8.65
CA VAL A 45 4.64 0.24 7.60
C VAL A 45 4.91 1.68 8.02
N PHE A 46 5.68 2.38 7.19
CA PHE A 46 5.92 3.80 7.35
C PHE A 46 5.01 4.54 6.39
N VAL A 47 4.09 5.34 6.91
CA VAL A 47 3.20 6.20 6.11
C VAL A 47 3.74 7.61 6.20
N VAL A 48 4.05 8.20 5.05
CA VAL A 48 4.53 9.57 4.94
C VAL A 48 3.53 10.37 4.14
N GLU A 49 2.87 11.32 4.81
CA GLU A 49 2.04 12.33 4.16
C GLU A 49 2.94 13.45 3.62
N SER A 50 2.67 13.91 2.40
CA SER A 50 3.48 14.94 1.74
C SER A 50 3.26 16.32 2.35
N ASN A 51 3.88 16.60 3.50
CA ASN A 51 3.98 17.92 4.09
C ASN A 51 5.31 18.58 3.66
N GLY A 52 5.36 19.10 2.43
CA GLY A 52 6.57 19.71 1.88
C GLY A 52 7.66 18.72 1.45
N LEU A 53 7.36 17.42 1.35
CA LEU A 53 8.28 16.38 0.89
C LEU A 53 8.07 16.07 -0.61
N PRO A 54 8.77 16.74 -1.54
CA PRO A 54 8.65 16.45 -2.97
C PRO A 54 9.07 15.01 -3.28
N PRO A 55 8.40 14.32 -4.22
CA PRO A 55 8.73 12.94 -4.58
C PRO A 55 10.21 12.71 -4.96
N ALA A 56 10.87 13.73 -5.51
CA ALA A 56 12.29 13.67 -5.86
C ALA A 56 13.21 13.42 -4.65
N GLN A 57 12.82 13.83 -3.44
CA GLN A 57 13.61 13.62 -2.22
C GLN A 57 13.50 12.19 -1.65
N ILE A 58 12.56 11.39 -2.13
CA ILE A 58 12.33 10.00 -1.71
C ILE A 58 12.48 8.99 -2.85
N ALA A 59 12.79 9.44 -4.06
CA ALA A 59 13.03 8.58 -5.20
C ALA A 59 14.45 7.95 -5.13
N PRO A 60 14.57 6.62 -5.27
CA PRO A 60 15.87 5.98 -5.47
C PRO A 60 16.59 6.47 -6.73
N GLU A 61 17.92 6.35 -6.75
CA GLU A 61 18.72 6.75 -7.91
C GLU A 61 18.26 6.04 -9.21
N GLY A 62 18.22 6.82 -10.29
CA GLY A 62 17.78 6.37 -11.60
C GLY A 62 16.27 6.14 -11.72
N ILE A 63 15.45 6.61 -10.77
CA ILE A 63 13.99 6.65 -10.89
C ILE A 63 13.55 8.11 -10.93
N THR A 64 13.08 8.57 -12.09
CA THR A 64 12.61 9.95 -12.26
C THR A 64 11.09 9.99 -12.31
N ARG A 65 10.48 10.75 -11.39
CA ARG A 65 9.05 11.03 -11.45
C ARG A 65 8.80 12.24 -12.34
N LYS A 66 8.06 12.06 -13.43
CA LYS A 66 7.65 13.17 -14.30
C LYS A 66 6.81 14.18 -13.50
N PRO A 67 7.06 15.50 -13.66
CA PRO A 67 6.21 16.54 -13.08
C PRO A 67 4.75 16.35 -13.52
N ARG A 68 3.83 16.61 -12.60
CA ARG A 68 2.38 16.55 -12.84
C ARG A 68 1.74 17.74 -12.13
N ARG A 69 0.61 18.22 -12.68
CA ARG A 69 -0.19 19.26 -12.03
C ARG A 69 -0.67 18.78 -10.65
N GLN A 70 -0.73 19.68 -9.69
CA GLN A 70 -1.23 19.36 -8.35
C GLN A 70 -2.77 19.44 -8.36
N GLU A 71 -3.40 18.41 -8.89
CA GLU A 71 -4.86 18.31 -9.02
C GLU A 71 -5.33 16.94 -8.49
N PRO A 72 -6.58 16.84 -7.99
CA PRO A 72 -7.15 15.58 -7.56
C PRO A 72 -7.06 14.50 -8.64
N LEU A 73 -6.79 13.25 -8.23
CA LEU A 73 -6.71 12.08 -9.12
C LEU A 73 -5.66 12.18 -10.25
N ASN A 74 -4.74 13.14 -10.19
CA ASN A 74 -3.71 13.28 -11.21
C ASN A 74 -2.53 12.30 -11.03
N GLY A 75 -2.79 11.05 -10.64
CA GLY A 75 -1.82 9.95 -10.53
C GLY A 75 -1.04 9.70 -11.82
N PRO A 76 0.10 9.00 -11.81
CA PRO A 76 0.67 8.49 -13.06
C PRO A 76 -0.38 7.60 -13.77
N ALA A 77 -0.56 7.79 -15.07
CA ALA A 77 -1.52 6.99 -15.86
C ALA A 77 -1.09 5.52 -15.98
N GLU A 78 0.21 5.28 -15.86
CA GLU A 78 0.82 3.95 -15.92
C GLU A 78 1.25 3.49 -14.54
N PHE A 79 1.11 2.19 -14.31
CA PHE A 79 1.73 1.53 -13.17
C PHE A 79 3.22 1.33 -13.46
N ILE A 80 4.07 1.93 -12.64
CA ILE A 80 5.52 1.86 -12.78
C ILE A 80 6.08 0.95 -11.70
N ASP A 81 6.67 -0.17 -12.11
CA ASP A 81 7.35 -1.12 -11.24
C ASP A 81 8.85 -1.14 -11.54
N HIS A 82 9.67 -0.90 -10.51
CA HIS A 82 11.12 -0.91 -10.61
C HIS A 82 11.74 -1.71 -9.47
N SER A 83 12.67 -2.59 -9.82
CA SER A 83 13.50 -3.25 -8.82
C SER A 83 14.35 -2.24 -8.07
N LEU A 84 14.39 -2.37 -6.75
CA LEU A 84 15.33 -1.63 -5.89
C LEU A 84 16.75 -2.22 -5.93
N LYS A 85 16.95 -3.42 -6.47
CA LYS A 85 18.25 -4.10 -6.45
C LYS A 85 19.33 -3.26 -7.15
N GLY A 86 20.44 -3.01 -6.46
CA GLY A 86 21.58 -2.26 -6.99
C GLY A 86 21.37 -0.75 -7.12
N ARG A 87 20.21 -0.22 -6.70
CA ARG A 87 19.96 1.23 -6.67
C ARG A 87 20.41 1.81 -5.34
N LYS A 88 20.91 3.05 -5.35
CA LYS A 88 21.16 3.77 -4.09
C LYS A 88 19.85 4.41 -3.61
N LEU A 89 19.60 4.29 -2.32
CA LEU A 89 18.50 4.98 -1.66
C LEU A 89 18.85 6.45 -1.43
N PRO A 90 17.87 7.38 -1.48
CA PRO A 90 18.11 8.77 -1.12
C PRO A 90 18.52 8.89 0.35
N MET A 91 19.11 10.04 0.72
CA MET A 91 19.58 10.32 2.08
C MET A 91 18.52 10.03 3.15
N SER A 92 17.27 10.40 2.89
CA SER A 92 16.10 10.18 3.77
C SER A 92 15.83 8.71 4.10
N LEU A 93 16.25 7.77 3.24
CA LEU A 93 16.03 6.33 3.38
C LEU A 93 17.31 5.56 3.74
N GLN A 94 18.44 6.24 3.94
CA GLN A 94 19.70 5.60 4.36
C GLN A 94 19.58 4.83 5.68
N PRO A 95 18.85 5.29 6.71
CA PRO A 95 18.71 4.53 7.96
C PRO A 95 18.10 3.12 7.78
N VAL A 96 17.34 2.90 6.71
CA VAL A 96 16.71 1.61 6.39
C VAL A 96 17.42 0.85 5.26
N ALA A 97 18.55 1.34 4.75
CA ALA A 97 19.25 0.75 3.60
C ALA A 97 19.64 -0.72 3.81
N LYS A 98 19.95 -1.13 5.04
CA LYS A 98 20.25 -2.53 5.38
C LYS A 98 19.10 -3.52 5.12
N TRP A 99 17.88 -3.01 4.91
CA TRP A 99 16.66 -3.79 4.66
C TRP A 99 16.12 -3.60 3.24
N GLN A 100 16.90 -3.01 2.33
CA GLN A 100 16.46 -2.71 0.96
C GLN A 100 15.99 -3.95 0.19
N ASP A 101 16.55 -5.13 0.50
CA ASP A 101 16.17 -6.43 -0.06
C ASP A 101 14.81 -6.95 0.45
N LYS A 102 14.29 -6.37 1.53
CA LYS A 102 13.03 -6.73 2.20
C LYS A 102 12.03 -5.59 2.22
N MET A 103 12.28 -4.53 1.45
CA MET A 103 11.49 -3.31 1.45
C MET A 103 10.81 -3.10 0.09
N THR A 104 9.63 -2.49 0.14
CA THR A 104 8.94 -1.95 -1.03
C THR A 104 8.65 -0.48 -0.78
N ILE A 105 8.97 0.37 -1.75
CA ILE A 105 8.65 1.80 -1.70
C ILE A 105 7.46 2.02 -2.62
N LEU A 106 6.31 2.35 -2.04
CA LEU A 106 5.09 2.64 -2.79
C LEU A 106 4.85 4.16 -2.78
N GLN A 107 4.76 4.77 -3.96
CA GLN A 107 4.53 6.20 -4.11
C GLN A 107 3.29 6.48 -4.95
N GLY A 108 2.68 7.65 -4.75
CA GLY A 108 1.52 8.07 -5.54
C GLY A 108 0.20 7.41 -5.12
N LEU A 109 0.10 6.95 -3.87
CA LEU A 109 -1.16 6.54 -3.28
C LEU A 109 -2.17 7.69 -3.29
N SER A 110 -3.44 7.37 -3.54
CA SER A 110 -4.51 8.36 -3.49
C SER A 110 -4.73 8.85 -2.06
N GLY A 111 -4.56 10.14 -1.85
CA GLY A 111 -4.88 10.81 -0.57
C GLY A 111 -6.37 11.10 -0.37
N LYS A 112 -7.25 10.73 -1.32
CA LYS A 112 -8.69 11.07 -1.31
C LYS A 112 -9.39 10.71 0.01
N VAL A 113 -8.97 9.62 0.62
CA VAL A 113 -9.54 9.12 1.87
C VAL A 113 -9.07 9.94 3.09
N ALA A 114 -7.87 10.54 3.04
CA ALA A 114 -7.33 11.37 4.11
C ALA A 114 -7.92 12.79 4.11
N GLY A 115 -8.38 13.26 2.94
CA GLY A 115 -8.74 14.65 2.69
C GLY A 115 -7.56 15.46 2.15
N GLY A 116 -7.75 16.77 1.99
CA GLY A 116 -6.70 17.74 1.67
C GLY A 116 -6.30 18.59 2.88
N GLY A 117 -5.11 19.19 2.83
CA GLY A 117 -4.61 20.11 3.87
C GLY A 117 -3.13 19.93 4.16
N HIS A 118 -2.58 20.78 5.04
CA HIS A 118 -1.19 20.68 5.52
C HIS A 118 -1.00 19.59 6.59
N SER A 119 -2.09 19.07 7.17
CA SER A 119 -2.09 17.94 8.08
C SER A 119 -3.42 17.19 7.95
N ASN A 120 -3.35 15.87 7.79
CA ASN A 120 -4.52 15.00 7.85
C ASN A 120 -4.58 14.16 9.15
N ASN A 121 -3.80 14.50 10.18
CA ASN A 121 -3.72 13.75 11.45
C ASN A 121 -3.60 12.23 11.19
N PHE A 122 -4.46 11.42 11.82
CA PHE A 122 -4.51 9.97 11.62
C PHE A 122 -5.43 9.54 10.47
N LYS A 123 -6.01 10.46 9.68
CA LYS A 123 -6.98 10.12 8.63
C LYS A 123 -6.36 9.30 7.50
N ALA A 124 -5.09 9.55 7.18
CA ALA A 124 -4.35 8.76 6.17
C ALA A 124 -4.18 7.29 6.58
N LEU A 125 -4.04 7.02 7.89
CA LEU A 125 -3.88 5.66 8.41
C LEU A 125 -5.24 4.99 8.72
N GLY A 126 -6.18 5.74 9.29
CA GLY A 126 -7.47 5.23 9.77
C GLY A 126 -8.60 5.27 8.73
N ALA A 127 -8.36 5.85 7.56
CA ALA A 127 -9.32 5.94 6.47
C ALA A 127 -10.67 6.64 6.80
N PHE A 128 -10.66 7.63 7.70
CA PHE A 128 -11.87 8.26 8.26
C PHE A 128 -12.59 9.27 7.34
N GLY A 129 -12.06 9.54 6.14
CA GLY A 129 -12.72 10.38 5.14
C GLY A 129 -12.55 11.88 5.32
N GLU A 130 -12.79 12.60 4.22
CA GLU A 130 -12.85 14.06 4.16
C GLU A 130 -14.15 14.57 4.82
N GLY A 131 -14.08 15.65 5.60
CA GLY A 131 -15.25 16.29 6.22
C GLY A 131 -15.81 15.62 7.49
N GLN A 132 -15.38 14.41 7.85
CA GLN A 132 -15.76 13.82 9.15
C GLN A 132 -14.83 14.27 10.28
N ARG A 133 -15.42 14.73 11.39
CA ARG A 133 -14.73 14.87 12.68
C ARG A 133 -14.52 13.47 13.27
N GLY A 134 -13.62 12.70 12.66
CA GLY A 134 -13.22 11.39 13.19
C GLY A 134 -12.34 11.55 14.44
N GLU A 135 -12.25 10.50 15.27
CA GLU A 135 -11.48 10.47 16.53
C GLU A 135 -10.05 11.03 16.43
N SER A 136 -9.46 11.06 15.23
CA SER A 136 -8.20 11.74 14.90
C SER A 136 -8.13 13.24 15.26
N THR A 137 -9.26 13.91 15.48
CA THR A 137 -9.36 15.29 16.00
C THR A 137 -9.81 15.36 17.46
N SER A 138 -10.12 14.21 18.06
CA SER A 138 -10.75 14.08 19.38
C SER A 138 -9.79 13.54 20.43
N ILE A 139 -8.49 13.48 20.12
CA ILE A 139 -7.47 13.06 21.08
C ILE A 139 -7.29 14.17 22.11
N LEU A 140 -7.80 13.95 23.32
CA LEU A 140 -7.80 14.90 24.43
C LEU A 140 -6.43 15.02 25.15
N GLY A 141 -5.39 14.33 24.67
CA GLY A 141 -4.04 14.35 25.25
C GLY A 141 -3.11 13.31 24.63
N PRO A 142 -1.79 13.36 24.90
CA PRO A 142 -0.85 12.37 24.38
C PRO A 142 -1.14 10.97 24.95
N THR A 143 -1.13 9.96 24.08
CA THR A 143 -1.06 8.53 24.44
C THR A 143 0.37 8.10 24.67
#